data_AF-A0A914TYA7-F1
#
_entry.id   AF-A0A914TYA7-F1
#
_cell.length_a   1.000
_cell.length_b   1.000
_cell.length_c   1.000
_cell.angle_alpha   90.00
_cell.angle_beta   90.00
_cell.angle_gamma   90.00
#
_symmetry.space_group_name_H-M   'P 1'
#
loop_
_entity.id
_entity.type
_entity.pdbx_description
1 polymer ?
#
loop_
_entity_poly.entity_id
_entity_poly.type
_entity_poly.pdbx_seq_one_letter_code
_entity_poly.pdbx_strand_id
1 'polypeptide(L)'
;TSEFRCVQGQVPIFDVRKGDATLRVLRGSHLLHADFAEAFHLTNVPNEWTALTDEQIQWYRDRLDADSDVYVQCPKGSLILWDSRTIHDGTKPQKWRSEPNWRCTLFVCMQPRINDPIIAKKRESAFLFRRNTTHDPNKVKLFPENPRTYGHDFVPPMPTKLEDYGLSIQKIQSLV
;
A
#
# COMPACT_ATOMS: atom_id res chain seq x y z
N THR A 1 -4.62 -2.64 -18.06
CA THR A 1 -3.80 -3.27 -19.11
C THR A 1 -3.22 -4.55 -18.55
N SER A 2 -2.97 -5.58 -19.38
CA SER A 2 -2.35 -6.82 -18.92
C SER A 2 -0.83 -6.73 -18.77
N GLU A 3 -0.19 -5.68 -19.30
CA GLU A 3 1.25 -5.48 -19.22
C GLU A 3 1.76 -5.26 -17.79
N PHE A 4 2.93 -5.82 -17.50
CA PHE A 4 3.66 -5.56 -16.27
C PHE A 4 4.12 -4.09 -16.22
N ARG A 5 3.81 -3.40 -15.12
CA ARG A 5 4.13 -1.97 -14.96
C ARG A 5 4.93 -1.66 -13.72
N CYS A 6 4.61 -2.28 -12.60
CA CYS A 6 5.14 -1.91 -11.30
C CYS A 6 5.23 -3.14 -10.39
N VAL A 7 6.28 -3.18 -9.58
CA VAL A 7 6.34 -4.04 -8.40
C VAL A 7 6.02 -3.16 -7.21
N GLN A 8 4.97 -3.52 -6.49
CA GLN A 8 4.63 -2.92 -5.22
C GLN A 8 5.35 -3.67 -4.11
N GLY A 9 5.56 -3.00 -2.99
CA GLY A 9 6.25 -3.59 -1.86
C GLY A 9 5.93 -2.92 -0.55
N GLN A 10 6.23 -3.64 0.52
CA GLN A 10 6.15 -3.11 1.88
C GLN A 10 7.28 -3.69 2.74
N VAL A 11 7.71 -2.91 3.72
CA VAL A 11 8.71 -3.30 4.73
C VAL A 11 8.04 -3.21 6.10
N PRO A 12 7.65 -4.34 6.72
CA PRO A 12 7.06 -4.32 8.06
C PRO A 12 8.09 -3.90 9.10
N ILE A 13 7.70 -3.02 10.04
CA ILE A 13 8.58 -2.53 11.12
C ILE A 13 8.52 -3.47 12.35
N PHE A 14 7.48 -4.30 12.43
CA PHE A 14 7.29 -5.32 13.46
C PHE A 14 7.28 -6.71 12.82
N ASP A 15 7.58 -7.74 13.61
CA ASP A 15 7.41 -9.13 13.17
C ASP A 15 5.94 -9.36 12.83
N VAL A 16 5.68 -10.06 11.74
CA VAL A 16 4.33 -10.40 11.29
C VAL A 16 4.11 -11.88 11.56
N ARG A 17 3.38 -12.17 12.65
CA ARG A 17 3.19 -13.55 13.14
C ARG A 17 1.88 -14.12 12.58
N LYS A 18 1.73 -15.44 12.72
CA LYS A 18 0.49 -16.13 12.37
C LYS A 18 -0.71 -15.52 13.12
N GLY A 19 -1.69 -15.04 12.36
CA GLY A 19 -2.91 -14.42 12.89
C GLY A 19 -2.82 -12.91 13.09
N ASP A 20 -1.66 -12.28 12.87
CA ASP A 20 -1.56 -10.82 12.90
C ASP A 20 -2.19 -10.18 11.66
N ALA A 21 -2.48 -8.88 11.76
CA ALA A 21 -2.86 -8.07 10.62
C ALA A 21 -1.69 -7.99 9.62
N THR A 22 -1.91 -8.38 8.37
CA THR A 22 -0.84 -8.49 7.36
C THR A 22 -1.31 -8.10 5.96
N LEU A 23 -0.40 -8.13 4.99
CA LEU A 23 -0.73 -8.21 3.57
C LEU A 23 -1.19 -9.64 3.27
N ARG A 24 -2.36 -9.76 2.67
CA ARG A 24 -2.83 -11.00 2.07
C ARG A 24 -2.77 -10.86 0.56
N VAL A 25 -2.30 -11.91 -0.12
CA VAL A 25 -2.22 -11.96 -1.57
C VAL A 25 -2.84 -13.25 -2.08
N LEU A 26 -3.47 -13.19 -3.25
CA LEU A 26 -3.76 -14.39 -4.03
C LEU A 26 -2.58 -14.64 -4.96
N ARG A 27 -1.66 -15.52 -4.54
CA ARG A 27 -0.46 -15.89 -5.31
C ARG A 27 -0.87 -16.42 -6.69
N GLY A 28 -0.19 -15.94 -7.74
CA GLY A 28 -0.49 -16.32 -9.13
C GLY A 28 -1.62 -15.53 -9.79
N SER A 29 -2.45 -14.78 -9.05
CA SER A 29 -3.58 -14.03 -9.61
C SER A 29 -3.20 -13.00 -10.69
N HIS A 30 -1.99 -12.42 -10.64
CA HIS A 30 -1.50 -11.50 -11.67
C HIS A 30 -1.39 -12.15 -13.06
N LEU A 31 -1.24 -13.48 -13.13
CA LEU A 31 -1.24 -14.24 -14.40
C LEU A 31 -2.62 -14.31 -15.04
N LEU A 32 -3.68 -14.22 -14.22
CA LEU A 32 -5.08 -14.27 -14.66
C LEU A 32 -5.68 -12.88 -14.89
N HIS A 33 -4.89 -11.80 -14.78
CA HIS A 33 -5.42 -10.43 -14.83
C HIS A 33 -6.05 -10.08 -16.18
N ALA A 34 -5.54 -10.61 -17.30
CA ALA A 34 -6.12 -10.40 -18.62
C ALA A 34 -7.46 -11.15 -18.76
N ASP A 35 -7.45 -12.44 -18.45
CA ASP A 35 -8.61 -13.33 -18.49
C ASP A 35 -9.73 -12.82 -17.57
N PHE A 36 -9.39 -12.29 -16.40
CA PHE A 36 -10.33 -11.68 -15.47
C PHE A 36 -11.01 -10.45 -16.07
N ALA A 37 -10.24 -9.57 -16.71
CA ALA A 37 -10.78 -8.37 -17.36
C ALA A 37 -11.71 -8.74 -18.52
N GLU A 38 -11.39 -9.79 -19.27
CA GLU A 38 -12.25 -10.31 -20.33
C GLU A 38 -13.54 -10.94 -19.78
N ALA A 39 -13.42 -11.83 -18.78
CA ALA A 39 -14.53 -12.58 -18.20
C ALA A 39 -15.60 -11.67 -17.58
N PHE A 40 -15.20 -10.53 -17.00
CA PHE A 40 -16.11 -9.57 -16.38
C PHE A 40 -16.33 -8.30 -17.22
N HIS A 41 -15.94 -8.32 -18.50
CA HIS A 41 -16.11 -7.22 -19.45
C HIS A 41 -15.64 -5.87 -18.90
N LEU A 42 -14.48 -5.85 -18.23
CA LEU A 42 -13.93 -4.66 -17.58
C LEU A 42 -13.35 -3.71 -18.63
N THR A 43 -14.23 -2.91 -19.24
CA THR A 43 -13.84 -1.84 -20.17
C THR A 43 -13.75 -0.50 -19.44
N ASN A 44 -12.69 0.26 -19.69
CA ASN A 44 -12.55 1.66 -19.21
C ASN A 44 -12.69 1.85 -17.69
N VAL A 45 -12.06 1.00 -16.89
CA VAL A 45 -12.01 1.19 -15.43
C VAL A 45 -11.26 2.51 -15.14
N PRO A 46 -11.92 3.54 -14.58
CA PRO A 46 -11.34 4.88 -14.46
C PRO A 46 -10.29 4.97 -13.35
N ASN A 47 -10.35 4.04 -12.40
CA ASN A 47 -9.49 3.99 -11.23
C ASN A 47 -8.41 2.93 -11.41
N GLU A 48 -7.24 3.19 -10.82
CA GLU A 48 -6.11 2.26 -10.78
C GLU A 48 -6.32 1.11 -9.78
N TRP A 49 -7.53 0.98 -9.21
CA TRP A 49 -7.95 -0.09 -8.31
C TRP A 49 -9.47 -0.34 -8.44
N THR A 50 -9.91 -1.55 -8.11
CA THR A 50 -11.33 -1.90 -7.96
C THR A 50 -11.51 -2.88 -6.81
N ALA A 51 -12.57 -2.72 -6.03
CA ALA A 51 -12.99 -3.77 -5.10
C ALA A 51 -13.58 -4.94 -5.89
N LEU A 52 -13.23 -6.17 -5.53
CA LEU A 52 -13.80 -7.37 -6.12
C LEU A 52 -15.12 -7.74 -5.44
N THR A 53 -16.08 -8.25 -6.21
CA THR A 53 -17.30 -8.89 -5.70
C THR A 53 -17.00 -10.32 -5.22
N ASP A 54 -17.91 -10.91 -4.44
CA ASP A 54 -17.76 -12.31 -3.99
C ASP A 54 -17.67 -13.29 -5.18
N GLU A 55 -18.45 -13.06 -6.24
CA GLU A 55 -18.40 -13.82 -7.49
C GLU A 55 -17.02 -13.72 -8.16
N GLN A 56 -16.46 -12.51 -8.24
CA GLN A 56 -15.13 -12.28 -8.80
C GLN A 56 -14.02 -12.91 -7.96
N ILE A 57 -14.14 -12.88 -6.63
CA ILE A 57 -13.21 -13.57 -5.74
C ILE A 57 -13.28 -15.08 -5.96
N GLN A 58 -14.49 -15.64 -6.09
CA GLN A 58 -14.67 -17.07 -6.35
C GLN A 58 -14.08 -17.47 -7.71
N TRP A 59 -14.24 -16.63 -8.74
CA TRP A 59 -13.66 -16.87 -10.07
C TRP A 59 -12.14 -17.09 -10.03
N TYR A 60 -11.43 -16.32 -9.18
CA TYR A 60 -9.98 -16.52 -8.96
C TYR A 60 -9.72 -17.82 -8.20
N ARG A 61 -10.47 -18.10 -7.13
CA ARG A 61 -10.28 -19.32 -6.31
C ARG A 61 -10.47 -20.61 -7.10
N ASP A 62 -11.38 -20.62 -8.07
CA ASP A 62 -11.63 -21.78 -8.92
C ASP A 62 -10.50 -22.05 -9.93
N ARG A 63 -9.60 -21.08 -10.14
CA ARG A 63 -8.54 -21.11 -11.17
C ARG A 63 -7.12 -21.08 -10.59
N LEU A 64 -7.00 -20.91 -9.28
CA LEU A 64 -5.72 -20.89 -8.58
C LEU A 64 -5.59 -22.13 -7.71
N ASP A 65 -4.35 -22.45 -7.34
CA ASP A 65 -4.09 -23.54 -6.41
C ASP A 65 -4.76 -23.29 -5.05
N ALA A 66 -5.13 -24.36 -4.35
CA ALA A 66 -5.80 -24.29 -3.06
C ALA A 66 -4.99 -23.53 -1.98
N ASP A 67 -3.67 -23.45 -2.12
CA ASP A 67 -2.74 -22.75 -1.24
C ASP A 67 -2.36 -21.33 -1.74
N SER A 68 -3.05 -20.83 -2.77
CA SER A 68 -2.79 -19.51 -3.35
C SER A 68 -3.14 -18.34 -2.42
N ASP A 69 -3.99 -18.57 -1.43
CA ASP A 69 -4.44 -17.56 -0.47
C ASP A 69 -3.41 -17.38 0.66
N VAL A 70 -2.48 -16.45 0.47
CA VAL A 70 -1.29 -16.29 1.32
C VAL A 70 -1.46 -15.09 2.24
N TYR A 71 -1.39 -15.35 3.54
CA TYR A 71 -1.25 -14.34 4.59
C TYR A 71 0.23 -14.20 4.93
N VAL A 72 0.86 -13.10 4.53
CA VAL A 72 2.31 -12.96 4.63
C VAL A 72 2.74 -12.95 6.09
N GLN A 73 3.66 -13.84 6.45
CA GLN A 73 4.35 -13.87 7.74
C GLN A 73 5.83 -13.66 7.50
N CYS A 74 6.45 -12.80 8.29
CA CYS A 74 7.86 -12.48 8.13
C CYS A 74 8.44 -11.78 9.37
N PRO A 75 9.76 -11.86 9.60
CA PRO A 75 10.42 -11.00 10.56
C PRO A 75 10.31 -9.52 10.19
N LYS A 76 10.44 -8.63 11.18
CA LYS A 76 10.57 -7.19 10.97
C LYS A 76 11.74 -6.87 10.02
N GLY A 77 11.59 -5.83 9.22
CA GLY A 77 12.58 -5.39 8.24
C GLY A 77 12.62 -6.19 6.94
N SER A 78 11.79 -7.24 6.81
CA SER A 78 11.69 -8.02 5.56
C SER A 78 11.16 -7.16 4.42
N LEU A 79 11.73 -7.30 3.22
CA LEU A 79 11.20 -6.68 2.00
C LEU A 79 10.19 -7.63 1.34
N ILE A 80 8.91 -7.27 1.38
CA ILE A 80 7.84 -7.99 0.71
C ILE A 80 7.58 -7.30 -0.63
N LEU A 81 7.58 -8.06 -1.73
CA LEU A 81 7.36 -7.55 -3.09
C LEU A 81 6.26 -8.35 -3.79
N TRP A 82 5.43 -7.67 -4.59
CA TRP A 82 4.43 -8.30 -5.45
C TRP A 82 4.21 -7.50 -6.74
N ASP A 83 3.80 -8.21 -7.80
CA ASP A 83 3.36 -7.57 -9.03
C ASP A 83 2.11 -6.73 -8.77
N SER A 84 2.05 -5.49 -9.27
CA SER A 84 0.93 -4.57 -9.04
C SER A 84 -0.45 -5.11 -9.49
N ARG A 85 -0.48 -6.13 -10.35
CA ARG A 85 -1.69 -6.83 -10.82
C ARG A 85 -2.17 -7.94 -9.87
N THR A 86 -1.35 -8.33 -8.89
CA THR A 86 -1.69 -9.38 -7.92
C THR A 86 -2.85 -8.91 -7.07
N ILE A 87 -3.91 -9.71 -6.93
CA ILE A 87 -5.00 -9.43 -6.01
C ILE A 87 -4.48 -9.49 -4.58
N HIS A 88 -4.71 -8.42 -3.82
CA HIS A 88 -4.21 -8.29 -2.47
C HIS A 88 -5.09 -7.39 -1.61
N ASP A 89 -5.02 -7.58 -0.30
CA ASP A 89 -5.68 -6.73 0.69
C ASP A 89 -4.89 -6.63 2.00
N GLY A 90 -5.24 -5.64 2.82
CA GLY A 90 -4.78 -5.55 4.19
C GLY A 90 -5.75 -6.29 5.11
N THR A 91 -5.27 -7.32 5.79
CA THR A 91 -6.10 -8.12 6.71
C THR A 91 -6.17 -7.52 8.10
N LYS A 92 -7.29 -7.80 8.77
CA LYS A 92 -7.47 -7.57 10.21
C LYS A 92 -6.78 -8.68 11.03
N PRO A 93 -6.37 -8.40 12.26
CA PRO A 93 -5.83 -9.44 13.13
C PRO A 93 -6.92 -10.45 13.48
N GLN A 94 -6.53 -11.71 13.58
CA GLN A 94 -7.41 -12.82 13.91
C GLN A 94 -7.69 -12.87 15.41
N LYS A 95 -8.94 -13.17 15.78
CA LYS A 95 -9.35 -13.18 17.21
C LYS A 95 -8.66 -14.25 18.04
N TRP A 96 -8.21 -15.34 17.42
CA TRP A 96 -7.58 -16.48 18.09
C TRP A 96 -6.07 -16.33 18.31
N ARG A 97 -5.45 -15.23 17.85
CA ARG A 97 -4.01 -15.01 18.03
C ARG A 97 -3.66 -14.96 19.53
N SER A 98 -2.49 -15.49 19.89
CA SER A 98 -2.06 -15.59 21.28
C SER A 98 -1.75 -14.24 21.92
N GLU A 99 -1.18 -13.31 21.14
CA GLU A 99 -0.68 -12.04 21.67
C GLU A 99 -1.05 -10.86 20.76
N PRO A 100 -1.34 -9.68 21.35
CA PRO A 100 -1.39 -8.43 20.63
C PRO A 100 -0.07 -8.06 19.93
N ASN A 101 -0.18 -7.36 18.80
CA ASN A 101 0.96 -6.93 17.99
C ASN A 101 0.56 -5.69 17.18
N TRP A 102 1.54 -4.82 16.93
CA TRP A 102 1.36 -3.60 16.16
C TRP A 102 1.63 -3.86 14.68
N ARG A 103 0.83 -3.24 13.81
CA ARG A 103 1.08 -3.22 12.37
C ARG A 103 1.54 -1.82 11.97
N CYS A 104 2.80 -1.73 11.58
CA CYS A 104 3.37 -0.55 10.95
C CYS A 104 4.27 -0.99 9.81
N THR A 105 4.16 -0.34 8.65
CA THR A 105 4.92 -0.71 7.46
C THR A 105 5.28 0.51 6.63
N LEU A 106 6.42 0.42 5.95
CA LEU A 106 6.84 1.38 4.95
C LEU A 106 6.47 0.82 3.58
N PHE A 107 5.69 1.56 2.79
CA PHE A 107 5.42 1.18 1.41
C PHE A 107 6.57 1.59 0.50
N VAL A 108 6.96 0.68 -0.38
CA VAL A 108 7.99 0.89 -1.40
C VAL A 108 7.45 0.40 -2.75
N CYS A 109 8.00 0.88 -3.85
CA CYS A 109 7.68 0.35 -5.18
C CYS A 109 8.88 0.45 -6.12
N MET A 110 8.87 -0.38 -7.14
CA MET A 110 9.84 -0.39 -8.23
C MET A 110 9.08 -0.23 -9.54
N GLN A 111 9.35 0.87 -10.21
CA GLN A 111 8.78 1.19 -11.52
C GLN A 111 9.88 1.83 -12.38
N PRO A 112 9.95 1.51 -13.69
CA PRO A 112 10.89 2.16 -14.58
C PRO A 112 10.76 3.68 -14.54
N ARG A 113 11.90 4.38 -14.49
CA ARG A 113 11.93 5.84 -14.50
C ARG A 113 11.40 6.35 -15.84
N ILE A 114 10.46 7.29 -15.80
CA ILE A 114 10.15 8.13 -16.95
C ILE A 114 11.17 9.28 -16.98
N ASN A 115 11.77 9.52 -18.15
CA ASN A 115 12.71 10.62 -18.34
C ASN A 115 11.98 11.96 -18.55
N ASP A 116 11.25 12.39 -17.53
CA ASP A 116 10.51 13.66 -17.52
C ASP A 116 11.15 14.63 -16.50
N PRO A 117 11.80 15.72 -16.96
CA PRO A 117 12.45 16.69 -16.09
C PRO A 117 11.46 17.44 -15.18
N ILE A 118 10.18 17.58 -15.57
CA ILE A 118 9.15 18.23 -14.76
C ILE A 118 8.80 17.34 -13.56
N ILE A 119 8.62 16.04 -13.78
CA ILE A 119 8.37 15.08 -12.69
C ILE A 119 9.57 15.03 -11.74
N ALA A 120 10.80 15.01 -12.28
CA ALA A 120 12.02 15.02 -11.46
C ALA A 120 12.09 16.25 -10.55
N LYS A 121 11.89 17.44 -11.11
CA LYS A 121 11.88 18.70 -10.33
C LYS A 121 10.75 18.76 -9.30
N LYS A 122 9.57 18.23 -9.62
CA LYS A 122 8.46 18.12 -8.67
C LYS A 122 8.81 17.23 -7.48
N ARG A 123 9.47 16.10 -7.69
CA ARG A 123 9.91 15.19 -6.62
C ARG A 123 10.95 15.83 -5.71
N GLU A 124 11.93 16.50 -6.30
CA GLU A 124 12.95 17.26 -5.56
C GLU A 124 12.30 18.34 -4.70
N SER A 125 11.41 19.15 -5.28
CA SER A 125 10.65 20.16 -4.55
C SER A 125 9.80 19.54 -3.43
N ALA A 126 9.08 18.45 -3.69
CA ALA A 126 8.29 17.76 -2.68
C ALA A 126 9.14 17.33 -1.49
N PHE A 127 10.33 16.79 -1.74
CA PHE A 127 11.26 16.38 -0.70
C PHE A 127 11.80 17.57 0.10
N LEU A 128 12.33 18.59 -0.56
CA LEU A 128 12.93 19.77 0.09
C LEU A 128 11.93 20.53 0.95
N PHE A 129 10.69 20.67 0.47
CA PHE A 129 9.62 21.38 1.18
C PHE A 129 8.74 20.45 2.03
N ARG A 130 9.13 19.18 2.23
CA ARG A 130 8.43 18.19 3.07
C ARG A 130 6.93 18.07 2.74
N ARG A 131 6.61 18.06 1.45
CA ARG A 131 5.24 17.99 0.95
C ARG A 131 4.81 16.55 0.69
N ASN A 132 3.54 16.27 0.95
CA ASN A 132 2.92 14.99 0.60
C ASN A 132 2.64 14.90 -0.91
N THR A 133 2.82 13.69 -1.45
CA THR A 133 2.59 13.38 -2.88
C THR A 133 1.69 12.17 -3.04
N THR A 134 1.10 12.00 -4.22
CA THR A 134 0.45 10.77 -4.65
C THR A 134 1.41 9.57 -4.62
N HIS A 135 0.86 8.37 -4.55
CA HIS A 135 1.63 7.13 -4.39
C HIS A 135 2.41 6.70 -5.65
N ASP A 136 2.01 7.14 -6.86
CA ASP A 136 2.67 6.78 -8.12
C ASP A 136 3.94 7.65 -8.34
N PRO A 137 5.14 7.03 -8.41
CA PRO A 137 6.42 7.74 -8.55
C PRO A 137 6.59 8.45 -9.90
N ASN A 138 5.79 8.08 -10.91
CA ASN A 138 5.78 8.62 -12.26
C ASN A 138 4.58 9.53 -12.54
N LYS A 139 3.61 9.64 -11.63
CA LYS A 139 2.47 10.58 -11.71
C LYS A 139 2.38 11.44 -10.47
N VAL A 140 3.48 12.13 -10.16
CA VAL A 140 3.64 12.89 -8.93
C VAL A 140 2.74 14.12 -8.92
N LYS A 141 1.77 14.12 -8.01
CA LYS A 141 0.89 15.25 -7.69
C LYS A 141 1.06 15.61 -6.22
N LEU A 142 1.26 16.90 -5.96
CA LEU A 142 1.32 17.43 -4.60
C LEU A 142 -0.09 17.54 -4.03
N PHE A 143 -0.24 17.12 -2.78
CA PHE A 143 -1.45 17.44 -2.01
C PHE A 143 -1.46 18.93 -1.64
N PRO A 144 -2.63 19.59 -1.57
CA PRO A 144 -2.75 20.93 -1.03
C PRO A 144 -2.12 21.04 0.37
N GLU A 145 -1.56 22.22 0.69
CA GLU A 145 -0.98 22.46 2.02
C GLU A 145 -2.05 22.44 3.10
N ASN A 146 -3.20 23.01 2.78
CA ASN A 146 -4.37 23.00 3.66
C ASN A 146 -5.37 21.93 3.19
N PRO A 147 -5.98 21.17 4.12
CA PRO A 147 -7.03 20.23 3.80
C PRO A 147 -8.22 20.93 3.14
N ARG A 148 -8.98 20.16 2.35
CA ARG A 148 -10.28 20.64 1.85
C ARG A 148 -11.25 20.76 3.02
N THR A 149 -11.80 21.95 3.23
CA THR A 149 -12.74 22.21 4.34
C THR A 149 -14.21 22.01 3.96
N TYR A 150 -14.53 21.82 2.68
CA TYR A 150 -15.90 21.61 2.18
C TYR A 150 -16.92 22.66 2.67
N GLY A 151 -16.48 23.92 2.81
CA GLY A 151 -17.32 25.03 3.27
C GLY A 151 -17.26 25.30 4.78
N HIS A 152 -16.50 24.50 5.53
CA HIS A 152 -16.21 24.78 6.95
C HIS A 152 -15.01 25.72 7.10
N ASP A 153 -14.90 26.34 8.27
CA ASP A 153 -13.73 27.13 8.64
C ASP A 153 -12.49 26.24 8.70
N PHE A 154 -11.37 26.76 8.19
CA PHE A 154 -10.10 26.08 8.31
C PHE A 154 -9.61 26.15 9.76
N VAL A 155 -9.58 25.00 10.43
CA VAL A 155 -8.89 24.83 11.70
C VAL A 155 -7.49 24.29 11.39
N PRO A 156 -6.42 25.07 11.61
CA PRO A 156 -5.07 24.57 11.40
C PRO A 156 -4.84 23.36 12.32
N PRO A 157 -4.15 22.31 11.83
CA PRO A 157 -3.81 21.18 12.70
C PRO A 157 -3.02 21.72 13.89
N MET A 158 -3.47 21.37 15.10
CA MET A 158 -2.69 21.64 16.31
C MET A 158 -1.32 21.01 16.11
N PRO A 159 -0.21 21.75 16.28
CA PRO A 159 1.12 21.19 16.15
C PRO A 159 1.23 20.06 17.17
N THR A 160 1.24 18.82 16.68
CA THR A 160 1.29 17.66 17.55
C THR A 160 2.72 17.57 18.07
N LYS A 161 2.89 17.73 19.37
CA LYS A 161 4.21 17.58 19.98
C LYS A 161 4.45 16.09 20.18
N LEU A 162 5.67 15.63 19.91
CA LEU A 162 6.02 14.23 20.19
C LEU A 162 5.79 13.90 21.67
N GLU A 163 5.97 14.90 22.54
CA GLU A 163 5.69 14.83 23.97
C GLU A 163 4.24 14.45 24.29
N ASP A 164 3.27 14.86 23.46
CA ASP A 164 1.84 14.55 23.65
C ASP A 164 1.55 13.05 23.52
N TYR A 165 2.47 12.28 22.94
CA TYR A 165 2.43 10.82 22.84
C TYR A 165 3.45 10.12 23.74
N GLY A 166 4.06 10.82 24.70
CA GLY A 166 5.08 10.25 25.58
C GLY A 166 6.39 9.88 24.87
N LEU A 167 6.60 10.41 23.67
CA LEU A 167 7.80 10.22 22.85
C LEU A 167 8.68 11.47 22.95
N SER A 168 9.98 11.27 23.14
CA SER A 168 10.97 12.34 22.98
C SER A 168 11.92 11.98 21.84
N ILE A 169 12.51 12.98 21.19
CA ILE A 169 13.53 12.76 20.15
C ILE A 169 14.68 11.89 20.69
N GLN A 170 15.06 12.09 21.95
CA GLN A 170 16.07 11.27 22.64
C GLN A 170 15.64 9.80 22.77
N LYS A 171 14.36 9.53 23.04
CA LYS A 171 13.80 8.17 23.11
C LYS A 171 13.80 7.47 21.75
N ILE A 172 13.58 8.21 20.66
CA ILE A 172 13.62 7.67 19.29
C ILE A 172 15.07 7.36 18.89
N GLN A 173 16.02 8.22 19.25
CA GLN A 173 17.45 7.97 18.99
C GLN A 173 18.01 6.76 19.74
N SER A 174 17.46 6.41 20.92
CA SER A 174 17.85 5.19 21.65
C SER A 174 17.23 3.90 21.11
N LEU A 175 16.31 3.99 20.15
CA LEU A 175 15.61 2.84 19.53
C LEU A 175 16.22 2.42 18.18
N VAL A 176 17.24 3.13 17.71
CA VAL A 176 18.02 2.88 16.48
C VAL A 176 19.46 2.55 16.88
#